data_AF-A0AA97J012-F1
#
_entry.id   AF-A0AA97J012-F1
#
_cell.length_a   1.000
_cell.length_b   1.000
_cell.length_c   1.000
_cell.angle_alpha   90.00
_cell.angle_beta   90.00
_cell.angle_gamma   90.00
#
_symmetry.space_group_name_H-M   'P 1'
#
loop_
_entity.id
_entity.type
_entity.pdbx_description
1 polymer ?
#
loop_
_entity_poly.entity_id
_entity_poly.type
_entity_poly.pdbx_seq_one_letter_code
_entity_poly.pdbx_strand_id
1 'polypeptide(L)'
;MGIESIYYSSKFLILNIDKAVQCMNELITNTLHHVPDVLIYLSRLKNRSVFNFCAIPQVMAIATLAACYNNKQVFRGTVKIRKGQAVTLMMDATNIDAVKAIMYQYVEEIYQKIPSTDPSSSRTQQIIASIRSMSVPSSALLSRIHYSPIYLSCVMLLATLSWQYLSTVSKATKEFVHTGEN
;
A
#
# COMPACT_ATOMS: atom_id res chain seq x y z
N MET A 1 -22.14 -19.79 34.16
CA MET A 1 -22.71 -19.99 32.81
C MET A 1 -22.08 -19.11 31.71
N GLY A 2 -21.69 -17.85 31.98
CA GLY A 2 -21.09 -16.98 30.94
C GLY A 2 -19.64 -17.29 30.54
N ILE A 3 -18.78 -17.73 31.47
CA ILE A 3 -17.34 -17.92 31.21
C ILE A 3 -17.08 -19.13 30.31
N GLU A 4 -17.81 -20.23 30.52
CA GLU A 4 -17.78 -21.38 29.63
C GLU A 4 -18.30 -21.04 28.24
N SER A 5 -19.42 -20.31 28.12
CA SER A 5 -19.95 -19.88 26.82
C SER A 5 -18.95 -19.02 26.03
N ILE A 6 -18.22 -18.12 26.71
CA ILE A 6 -17.17 -17.31 26.08
C ILE A 6 -15.95 -18.17 25.71
N TYR A 7 -15.58 -19.12 26.57
CA TYR A 7 -14.47 -20.04 26.32
C TYR A 7 -14.76 -20.98 25.14
N TYR A 8 -15.96 -21.55 25.06
CA TYR A 8 -16.42 -22.36 23.93
C TYR A 8 -16.50 -21.55 22.64
N SER A 9 -17.03 -20.32 22.69
CA SER A 9 -17.05 -19.42 21.52
C SER A 9 -15.64 -19.08 21.04
N SER A 10 -14.70 -18.82 21.96
CA SER A 10 -13.30 -18.50 21.64
C SER A 10 -12.57 -19.72 21.07
N LYS A 11 -12.78 -20.91 21.65
CA LYS A 11 -12.19 -22.17 21.19
C LYS A 11 -12.75 -22.61 19.84
N PHE A 12 -14.04 -22.40 19.60
CA PHE A 12 -14.71 -22.65 18.32
C PHE A 12 -14.16 -21.75 17.20
N LEU A 13 -13.92 -20.47 17.50
CA LEU A 13 -13.34 -19.52 16.56
C LEU A 13 -11.88 -19.87 16.22
N ILE A 14 -11.08 -20.28 17.21
CA ILE A 14 -9.68 -20.69 16.98
C ILE A 14 -9.61 -21.93 16.09
N LEU A 15 -10.52 -22.90 16.27
CA LEU A 15 -10.56 -24.13 15.47
C LEU A 15 -10.96 -23.88 14.01
N ASN A 16 -11.74 -22.82 13.74
CA ASN A 16 -12.28 -22.51 12.42
C ASN A 16 -11.69 -21.25 11.79
N ILE A 17 -10.57 -20.74 12.32
CA ILE A 17 -10.02 -19.44 11.91
C ILE A 17 -9.68 -19.39 10.42
N ASP A 18 -9.21 -20.49 9.84
CA ASP A 18 -8.85 -20.52 8.41
C ASP A 18 -10.08 -20.46 7.51
N LYS A 19 -11.17 -21.16 7.87
CA LYS A 19 -12.47 -21.06 7.17
C LYS A 19 -13.08 -19.67 7.33
N ALA A 20 -12.95 -19.08 8.52
CA ALA A 20 -13.42 -17.73 8.78
C ALA A 20 -12.67 -16.71 7.90
N VAL A 21 -11.35 -16.85 7.77
CA VAL A 21 -10.53 -16.01 6.86
C VAL A 21 -10.94 -16.21 5.39
N GLN A 22 -11.16 -17.44 4.94
CA GLN A 22 -11.63 -17.71 3.57
C GLN A 22 -12.98 -17.04 3.29
N CYS A 23 -13.93 -17.15 4.22
CA CYS A 23 -15.23 -16.48 4.12
C CYS A 23 -15.07 -14.95 4.08
N MET A 24 -14.20 -14.38 4.92
CA MET A 24 -13.91 -12.95 4.89
C MET A 24 -13.27 -12.52 3.57
N ASN A 25 -12.33 -13.30 3.03
CA ASN A 25 -11.72 -13.02 1.73
C ASN A 25 -12.81 -13.00 0.64
N GLU A 26 -13.74 -13.95 0.64
CA GLU A 26 -14.88 -13.98 -0.28
C GLU A 26 -15.77 -12.72 -0.15
N LEU A 27 -16.10 -12.30 1.08
CA LEU A 27 -16.89 -11.08 1.33
C LEU A 27 -16.16 -9.82 0.84
N ILE A 28 -14.85 -9.73 1.07
CA ILE A 28 -14.05 -8.61 0.57
C ILE A 28 -14.00 -8.65 -0.96
N THR A 29 -13.80 -9.82 -1.57
CA THR A 29 -13.83 -9.98 -3.03
C THR A 29 -15.16 -9.54 -3.62
N ASN A 30 -16.29 -9.92 -2.99
CA ASN A 30 -17.60 -9.44 -3.38
C ASN A 30 -17.69 -7.90 -3.29
N THR A 31 -17.16 -7.33 -2.20
CA THR A 31 -17.14 -5.87 -2.00
C THR A 31 -16.30 -5.14 -3.07
N LEU A 32 -15.19 -5.72 -3.50
CA LEU A 32 -14.32 -5.13 -4.54
C LEU A 32 -15.03 -4.98 -5.89
N HIS A 33 -16.09 -5.75 -6.16
CA HIS A 33 -16.90 -5.58 -7.38
C HIS A 33 -17.59 -4.20 -7.47
N HIS A 34 -17.76 -3.49 -6.34
CA HIS A 34 -18.35 -2.16 -6.33
C HIS A 34 -17.36 -1.02 -6.61
N VAL A 35 -16.04 -1.29 -6.59
CA VAL A 35 -15.02 -0.25 -6.80
C VAL A 35 -15.16 0.45 -8.16
N PRO A 36 -15.38 -0.26 -9.30
CA PRO A 36 -15.69 0.37 -10.58
C PRO A 36 -16.84 1.37 -10.52
N ASP A 37 -17.96 0.98 -9.91
CA ASP A 37 -19.15 1.82 -9.79
C ASP A 37 -18.89 3.04 -8.90
N VAL A 38 -18.13 2.89 -7.82
CA VAL A 38 -17.68 4.00 -6.96
C VAL A 38 -16.85 5.00 -7.76
N LEU A 39 -15.90 4.54 -8.57
CA LEU A 39 -15.08 5.42 -9.42
C LEU A 39 -15.92 6.17 -10.45
N ILE A 40 -16.88 5.47 -11.08
CA ILE A 40 -17.82 6.09 -12.03
C ILE A 40 -18.68 7.14 -11.31
N TYR A 41 -19.24 6.82 -10.15
CA TYR A 41 -20.06 7.74 -9.36
C TYR A 41 -19.27 9.00 -8.98
N LEU A 42 -18.08 8.84 -8.41
CA LEU A 42 -17.23 9.97 -8.00
C LEU A 42 -16.80 10.85 -9.18
N SER A 43 -16.57 10.26 -10.36
CA SER A 43 -16.21 11.01 -11.59
C SER A 43 -17.30 11.97 -12.07
N ARG A 44 -18.56 11.72 -11.69
CA ARG A 44 -19.72 12.53 -12.09
C ARG A 44 -19.96 13.71 -11.16
N LEU A 45 -19.40 13.71 -9.95
CA LEU A 45 -19.57 14.79 -8.97
C LEU A 45 -18.78 16.03 -9.38
N LYS A 46 -19.47 17.16 -9.56
CA LYS A 46 -18.85 18.44 -9.99
C LYS A 46 -18.60 19.39 -8.83
N ASN A 47 -19.41 19.33 -7.78
CA ASN A 47 -19.23 20.16 -6.59
C ASN A 47 -18.11 19.58 -5.71
N ARG A 48 -17.07 20.37 -5.44
CA ARG A 48 -15.88 19.95 -4.67
C ARG A 48 -16.23 19.47 -3.26
N SER A 49 -17.15 20.15 -2.56
CA SER A 49 -17.54 19.78 -1.21
C SER A 49 -18.30 18.44 -1.19
N VAL A 50 -19.23 18.25 -2.14
CA VAL A 50 -19.95 16.97 -2.32
C VAL A 50 -18.99 15.85 -2.72
N PHE A 51 -18.04 16.13 -3.63
CA PHE A 51 -17.00 15.18 -4.01
C PHE A 51 -16.20 14.73 -2.79
N ASN A 52 -15.65 15.66 -2.01
CA ASN A 52 -14.84 15.33 -0.83
C ASN A 52 -15.66 14.53 0.19
N PHE A 53 -16.90 14.95 0.45
CA PHE A 53 -17.81 14.26 1.37
C PHE A 53 -18.05 12.80 0.96
N CYS A 54 -18.21 12.53 -0.33
CA CYS A 54 -18.40 11.17 -0.84
C CYS A 54 -17.08 10.40 -0.99
N ALA A 55 -15.98 11.05 -1.39
CA ALA A 55 -14.72 10.39 -1.70
C ALA A 55 -13.96 9.93 -0.45
N ILE A 56 -13.96 10.74 0.62
CA ILE A 56 -13.25 10.45 1.86
C ILE A 56 -13.69 9.11 2.49
N PRO A 57 -15.00 8.83 2.68
CA PRO A 57 -15.44 7.52 3.18
C PRO A 57 -15.02 6.36 2.27
N GLN A 58 -14.99 6.55 0.96
CA GLN A 58 -14.65 5.50 -0.02
C GLN A 58 -13.16 5.12 0.04
N VAL A 59 -12.26 6.12 0.14
CA VAL A 59 -10.82 5.84 0.29
C VAL A 59 -10.50 5.22 1.66
N MET A 60 -11.27 5.57 2.69
CA MET A 60 -11.16 4.94 4.02
C MET A 60 -11.65 3.50 4.00
N ALA A 61 -12.72 3.22 3.25
CA ALA A 61 -13.27 1.89 3.10
C ALA A 61 -12.27 0.95 2.41
N ILE A 62 -11.68 1.33 1.28
CA ILE A 62 -10.71 0.48 0.58
C ILE A 62 -9.45 0.22 1.43
N ALA A 63 -8.98 1.23 2.18
CA ALA A 63 -7.88 1.05 3.11
C ALA A 63 -8.22 0.03 4.19
N THR A 64 -9.45 0.07 4.72
CA THR A 64 -9.94 -0.88 5.71
C THR A 64 -10.06 -2.29 5.13
N LEU A 65 -10.57 -2.44 3.91
CA LEU A 65 -10.61 -3.72 3.20
C LEU A 65 -9.20 -4.30 3.05
N ALA A 66 -8.22 -3.48 2.67
CA ALA A 66 -6.82 -3.91 2.57
C ALA A 66 -6.23 -4.33 3.93
N ALA A 67 -6.58 -3.64 5.01
CA ALA A 67 -6.16 -4.01 6.37
C ALA A 67 -6.82 -5.31 6.86
N CYS A 68 -8.04 -5.60 6.43
CA CYS A 68 -8.79 -6.81 6.81
C CYS A 68 -8.45 -8.02 5.94
N TYR A 69 -8.10 -7.84 4.67
CA TYR A 69 -7.90 -8.95 3.74
C TYR A 69 -6.81 -9.91 4.22
N ASN A 70 -7.14 -11.21 4.24
CA ASN A 70 -6.29 -12.29 4.74
C ASN A 70 -5.71 -12.04 6.16
N ASN A 71 -6.40 -11.28 7.01
CA ASN A 71 -5.93 -10.89 8.34
C ASN A 71 -6.70 -11.60 9.47
N LYS A 72 -6.06 -12.58 10.12
CA LYS A 72 -6.62 -13.33 11.26
C LYS A 72 -6.98 -12.44 12.46
N GLN A 73 -6.41 -11.24 12.58
CA GLN A 73 -6.70 -10.32 13.69
C GLN A 73 -8.13 -9.79 13.67
N VAL A 74 -8.80 -9.78 12.51
CA VAL A 74 -10.21 -9.38 12.39
C VAL A 74 -11.12 -10.19 13.31
N PHE A 75 -10.78 -11.45 13.56
CA PHE A 75 -11.55 -12.33 14.44
C PHE A 75 -11.10 -12.27 15.91
N ARG A 76 -9.99 -11.62 16.21
CA ARG A 76 -9.43 -11.51 17.57
C ARG A 76 -9.64 -10.13 18.20
N GLY A 77 -10.04 -9.15 17.42
CA GLY A 77 -10.24 -7.78 17.89
C GLY A 77 -10.58 -6.83 16.74
N THR A 78 -10.53 -5.53 17.01
CA THR A 78 -10.88 -4.53 16.00
C THR A 78 -9.67 -4.16 15.14
N VAL A 79 -9.76 -4.42 13.84
CA VAL A 79 -8.81 -3.88 12.85
C VAL A 79 -9.26 -2.46 12.50
N LYS A 80 -8.36 -1.48 12.67
CA LYS A 80 -8.61 -0.08 12.38
C LYS A 80 -7.42 0.53 11.66
N ILE A 81 -7.71 1.45 10.74
CA ILE A 81 -6.70 2.31 10.13
C ILE A 81 -6.15 3.26 11.19
N ARG A 82 -4.83 3.50 11.17
CA ARG A 82 -4.17 4.43 12.11
C ARG A 82 -4.66 5.86 11.85
N LYS A 83 -4.80 6.68 12.90
CA LYS A 83 -5.27 8.07 12.79
C LYS A 83 -4.46 8.91 11.79
N GLY A 84 -3.13 8.76 11.79
CA GLY A 84 -2.26 9.47 10.83
C GLY A 84 -2.57 9.08 9.38
N GLN A 85 -2.76 7.78 9.11
CA GLN A 85 -3.14 7.30 7.78
C GLN A 85 -4.52 7.80 7.37
N ALA A 86 -5.47 7.85 8.30
CA ALA A 86 -6.80 8.42 8.04
C ALA A 86 -6.71 9.90 7.63
N VAL A 87 -5.90 10.70 8.34
CA VAL A 87 -5.68 12.11 8.02
C VAL A 87 -5.03 12.27 6.64
N THR A 88 -4.03 11.46 6.30
CA THR A 88 -3.44 11.45 4.95
C THR A 88 -4.49 11.17 3.87
N LEU A 89 -5.31 10.13 4.05
CA LEU A 89 -6.38 9.79 3.10
C LEU A 89 -7.40 10.93 2.95
N MET A 90 -7.75 11.60 4.04
CA MET A 90 -8.65 12.75 4.01
C MET A 90 -8.06 13.94 3.24
N MET A 91 -6.75 14.19 3.38
CA MET A 91 -6.06 15.28 2.69
C MET A 91 -5.81 14.98 1.21
N ASP A 92 -5.58 13.72 0.85
CA ASP A 92 -5.21 13.33 -0.52
C ASP A 92 -6.43 13.14 -1.43
N ALA A 93 -7.59 12.71 -0.89
CA ALA A 93 -8.81 12.39 -1.64
C ALA A 93 -9.57 13.64 -2.14
N THR A 94 -8.93 14.46 -2.96
CA THR A 94 -9.41 15.80 -3.34
C THR A 94 -9.88 15.92 -4.79
N ASN A 95 -9.58 14.93 -5.63
CA ASN A 95 -9.99 14.85 -7.03
C ASN A 95 -10.02 13.38 -7.49
N ILE A 96 -10.62 13.11 -8.66
CA ILE A 96 -10.84 11.75 -9.15
C ILE A 96 -9.53 11.00 -9.43
N ASP A 97 -8.48 11.67 -9.93
CA ASP A 97 -7.20 11.03 -10.24
C ASP A 97 -6.47 10.61 -8.96
N ALA A 98 -6.50 11.46 -7.93
CA ALA A 98 -5.98 11.12 -6.61
C ALA A 98 -6.74 9.93 -6.00
N VAL A 99 -8.07 9.90 -6.09
CA VAL A 99 -8.88 8.76 -5.61
C VAL A 99 -8.53 7.48 -6.37
N LYS A 100 -8.39 7.54 -7.70
CA LYS A 100 -7.97 6.38 -8.51
C LYS A 100 -6.58 5.88 -8.10
N ALA A 101 -5.63 6.77 -7.85
CA ALA A 101 -4.30 6.40 -7.38
C ALA A 101 -4.34 5.70 -6.00
N ILE A 102 -5.13 6.23 -5.06
CA ILE A 102 -5.33 5.63 -3.74
C ILE A 102 -6.00 4.25 -3.85
N MET A 103 -7.06 4.14 -4.64
CA MET A 103 -7.77 2.87 -4.88
C MET A 103 -6.83 1.83 -5.49
N TYR A 104 -6.04 2.21 -6.50
CA TYR A 104 -5.03 1.35 -7.11
C TYR A 104 -4.01 0.86 -6.08
N GLN A 105 -3.48 1.76 -5.24
CA GLN A 105 -2.49 1.40 -4.23
C GLN A 105 -3.03 0.34 -3.25
N TYR A 106 -4.23 0.51 -2.71
CA TYR A 106 -4.78 -0.46 -1.75
C TYR A 106 -5.26 -1.75 -2.40
N VAL A 107 -5.74 -1.69 -3.64
CA VAL A 107 -6.05 -2.88 -4.44
C VAL A 107 -4.77 -3.68 -4.73
N GLU A 108 -3.65 -3.01 -4.98
CA GLU A 108 -2.36 -3.67 -5.12
C GLU A 108 -1.91 -4.31 -3.80
N GLU A 109 -2.11 -3.64 -2.67
CA GLU A 109 -1.84 -4.20 -1.35
C GLU A 109 -2.66 -5.48 -1.10
N ILE A 110 -3.95 -5.50 -1.49
CA ILE A 110 -4.79 -6.70 -1.42
C ILE A 110 -4.22 -7.80 -2.32
N TYR A 111 -3.84 -7.46 -3.56
CA TYR A 111 -3.28 -8.42 -4.52
C TYR A 111 -2.06 -9.16 -3.96
N GLN A 112 -1.15 -8.44 -3.30
CA GLN A 112 0.05 -9.03 -2.68
C GLN A 112 -0.26 -9.94 -1.49
N LYS A 113 -1.47 -9.85 -0.90
CA LYS A 113 -1.92 -10.67 0.23
C LYS A 113 -2.72 -11.90 -0.17
N ILE A 114 -3.00 -12.12 -1.46
CA ILE A 114 -3.82 -13.24 -1.95
C ILE A 114 -3.08 -14.57 -1.70
N PRO A 115 -3.62 -15.48 -0.86
CA PRO A 115 -3.08 -16.82 -0.73
C PRO A 115 -3.38 -17.63 -1.98
N SER A 116 -2.42 -18.43 -2.45
CA SER A 116 -2.66 -19.40 -3.54
C SER A 116 -3.64 -20.50 -3.15
N THR A 117 -3.83 -20.74 -1.86
CA THR A 117 -4.74 -21.73 -1.29
C THR A 117 -6.16 -21.20 -1.06
N ASP A 118 -6.39 -19.91 -1.27
CA ASP A 118 -7.71 -19.30 -1.03
C ASP A 118 -8.70 -19.65 -2.16
N PRO A 119 -9.90 -20.15 -1.84
CA PRO A 119 -10.90 -20.52 -2.86
C PRO A 119 -11.34 -19.35 -3.74
N SER A 120 -11.30 -18.12 -3.23
CA SER A 120 -11.72 -16.91 -3.95
C SER A 120 -10.58 -16.24 -4.71
N SER A 121 -9.34 -16.74 -4.59
CA SER A 121 -8.12 -16.12 -5.15
C SER A 121 -8.25 -15.71 -6.62
N SER A 122 -8.74 -16.60 -7.48
CA SER A 122 -8.91 -16.34 -8.92
C SER A 122 -9.91 -15.22 -9.19
N ARG A 123 -11.06 -15.22 -8.51
CA ARG A 123 -12.06 -14.15 -8.61
C ARG A 123 -11.50 -12.83 -8.09
N THR A 124 -10.77 -12.84 -6.99
CA THR A 124 -10.09 -11.66 -6.45
C THR A 124 -9.11 -11.09 -7.47
N GLN A 125 -8.28 -11.92 -8.08
CA GLN A 125 -7.32 -11.48 -9.11
C GLN A 125 -8.03 -10.86 -10.33
N GLN A 126 -9.14 -11.46 -10.78
CA GLN A 126 -9.93 -10.95 -11.89
C GLN A 126 -10.53 -9.56 -11.61
N ILE A 127 -11.17 -9.37 -10.45
CA ILE A 127 -11.75 -8.05 -10.12
C ILE A 127 -10.66 -7.00 -9.93
N ILE A 128 -9.52 -7.37 -9.34
CA ILE A 128 -8.36 -6.48 -9.21
C ILE A 128 -7.84 -6.06 -10.58
N ALA A 129 -7.71 -6.98 -11.54
CA ALA A 129 -7.29 -6.65 -12.90
C ALA A 129 -8.24 -5.66 -13.58
N SER A 130 -9.56 -5.83 -13.37
CA SER A 130 -10.56 -4.86 -13.85
C SER A 130 -10.38 -3.48 -13.21
N ILE A 131 -10.21 -3.41 -11.88
CA ILE A 131 -9.98 -2.12 -11.20
C ILE A 131 -8.68 -1.45 -11.67
N ARG A 132 -7.61 -2.21 -11.90
CA ARG A 132 -6.34 -1.70 -12.44
C ARG A 132 -6.57 -1.00 -13.78
N SER A 133 -7.29 -1.63 -14.71
CA SER A 133 -7.56 -1.02 -16.03
C SER A 133 -8.30 0.33 -15.96
N MET A 134 -9.11 0.57 -14.92
CA MET A 134 -9.82 1.84 -14.72
C MET A 134 -9.01 2.90 -13.97
N SER A 135 -8.04 2.46 -13.18
CA SER A 135 -7.30 3.28 -12.22
C SER A 135 -5.93 3.71 -12.72
N VAL A 136 -5.38 3.10 -13.78
CA VAL A 136 -4.10 3.50 -14.39
C VAL A 136 -4.24 4.90 -14.99
N PRO A 137 -3.52 5.91 -14.46
CA PRO A 137 -3.33 7.17 -15.15
C PRO A 137 -2.32 6.95 -16.27
N SER A 138 -2.57 7.45 -17.49
CA SER A 138 -1.63 7.38 -18.63
C SER A 138 -0.23 7.99 -18.34
N SER A 139 -0.01 8.64 -17.19
CA SER A 139 1.21 9.36 -16.82
C SER A 139 1.99 8.79 -15.63
N ALA A 140 1.52 7.74 -14.94
CA ALA A 140 2.04 7.35 -13.62
C ALA A 140 3.15 6.27 -13.61
N LEU A 141 3.70 5.88 -14.77
CA LEU A 141 4.84 4.94 -14.81
C LEU A 141 6.16 5.59 -14.33
N LEU A 142 6.20 6.91 -14.07
CA LEU A 142 7.43 7.63 -13.76
C LEU A 142 7.57 8.16 -12.32
N SER A 143 6.53 8.13 -11.47
CA SER A 143 6.61 8.82 -10.16
C SER A 143 6.99 7.94 -8.97
N ARG A 144 7.22 6.63 -9.17
CA ARG A 144 7.47 5.69 -8.06
C ARG A 144 8.95 5.39 -7.79
N ILE A 145 9.80 6.40 -7.94
CA ILE A 145 11.14 6.38 -7.34
C ILE A 145 11.32 7.68 -6.55
N HIS A 146 10.58 7.81 -5.46
CA HIS A 146 10.81 8.86 -4.49
C HIS A 146 11.97 8.41 -3.57
N TYR A 147 13.21 8.47 -4.07
CA TYR A 147 14.36 8.38 -3.17
C TYR A 147 14.21 9.49 -2.14
N SER A 148 14.21 9.15 -0.85
CA SER A 148 14.27 10.16 0.20
C SER A 148 15.46 11.09 -0.10
N PRO A 149 15.30 12.42 -0.05
CA PRO A 149 16.39 13.37 -0.36
C PRO A 149 17.64 13.10 0.49
N ILE A 150 17.45 12.47 1.66
CA ILE A 150 18.51 12.00 2.54
C ILE A 150 19.39 10.94 1.86
N TYR A 151 18.80 9.96 1.17
CA TYR A 151 19.57 8.90 0.50
C TYR A 151 20.45 9.46 -0.61
N LEU A 152 19.90 10.37 -1.42
CA LEU A 152 20.66 11.05 -2.48
C LEU A 152 21.82 11.85 -1.90
N SER A 153 21.60 12.54 -0.78
CA SER A 153 22.67 13.27 -0.08
C SER A 153 23.78 12.34 0.43
N CYS A 154 23.42 11.18 1.00
CA CYS A 154 24.39 10.21 1.49
C CYS A 154 25.26 9.62 0.36
N VAL A 155 24.66 9.27 -0.77
CA VAL A 155 25.40 8.71 -1.92
C VAL A 155 26.37 9.74 -2.50
N MET A 156 25.95 11.00 -2.63
CA MET A 156 26.81 12.08 -3.12
C MET A 156 27.99 12.33 -2.17
N LEU A 157 27.75 12.33 -0.85
CA LEU A 157 28.82 12.48 0.15
C LEU A 157 29.84 11.35 0.04
N LEU A 158 29.39 10.10 -0.04
CA LEU A 158 30.28 8.95 -0.20
C LEU A 158 31.11 9.04 -1.49
N ALA A 159 30.50 9.40 -2.61
CA ALA A 159 31.21 9.57 -3.88
C ALA A 159 32.29 10.66 -3.78
N THR A 160 31.99 11.79 -3.13
CA THR A 160 32.98 12.87 -2.95
C THR A 160 34.14 12.47 -2.06
N LEU A 161 33.88 11.73 -0.97
CA LEU A 161 34.93 11.25 -0.06
C LEU A 161 35.82 10.21 -0.75
N SER A 162 35.23 9.30 -1.53
CA SER A 162 35.99 8.34 -2.34
C SER A 162 36.85 9.05 -3.40
N TRP A 163 36.33 10.07 -4.05
CA TRP A 163 37.08 10.88 -5.02
C TRP A 163 38.25 11.62 -4.36
N GLN A 164 38.02 12.24 -3.20
CA GLN A 164 39.08 12.91 -2.44
C GLN A 164 40.18 11.92 -2.03
N TYR A 165 39.79 10.76 -1.47
CA TYR A 165 40.76 9.72 -1.08
C TYR A 165 41.62 9.26 -2.27
N LEU A 166 40.99 8.97 -3.41
CA LEU A 166 41.71 8.55 -4.62
C LEU A 166 42.65 9.65 -5.15
N SER A 167 42.21 10.92 -5.08
CA SER A 167 43.02 12.06 -5.50
C SER A 167 44.26 12.27 -4.62
N THR A 168 44.12 12.07 -3.30
CA THR A 168 45.22 12.19 -2.34
C THR A 168 46.24 11.07 -2.52
N VAL A 169 45.78 9.83 -2.72
CA VAL A 169 46.64 8.69 -3.02
C VAL A 169 47.40 8.90 -4.33
N SER A 170 46.72 9.36 -5.39
CA SER A 170 47.37 9.62 -6.68
C SER A 170 48.45 10.71 -6.60
N LYS A 171 48.22 11.77 -5.80
CA LYS A 171 49.24 12.81 -5.55
C LYS A 171 50.43 12.27 -4.77
N ALA A 172 50.17 11.52 -3.69
CA ALA A 172 51.23 10.88 -2.91
C ALA A 172 52.09 9.96 -3.78
N THR A 173 51.48 9.11 -4.62
CA THR A 173 52.21 8.23 -5.54
C THR A 173 53.11 9.01 -6.51
N LYS A 174 52.66 10.18 -7.02
CA LYS A 174 53.49 11.01 -7.91
C LYS A 174 54.67 11.66 -7.18
N GLU A 175 54.50 12.06 -5.92
CA GLU A 175 55.59 12.63 -5.11
C GLU A 175 56.64 11.58 -4.71
N PHE A 176 56.23 10.33 -4.44
CA PHE A 176 57.17 9.23 -4.20
C PHE A 176 57.98 8.84 -5.44
N VAL A 177 57.37 8.85 -6.63
CA VAL A 177 58.08 8.58 -7.90
C VAL A 177 59.13 9.66 -8.19
N HIS A 178 58.83 10.93 -7.90
CA HIS A 178 59.77 12.02 -8.16
C HIS A 178 60.94 12.11 -7.16
N THR A 179 60.78 11.57 -5.95
CA THR A 179 61.86 11.49 -4.94
C THR A 179 62.79 10.30 -5.15
N GLY A 180 62.38 9.29 -5.94
CA GLY A 180 63.19 8.12 -6.28
C GLY A 180 64.11 8.28 -7.49
N GLU A 181 64.04 9.41 -8.21
CA GLU A 181 64.83 9.69 -9.43
C GLU A 181 65.95 10.74 -9.23
N ASN A 182 66.24 11.15 -7.98
CA ASN A 182 67.39 12.02 -7.65
C ASN A 182 68.41 11.31 -6.77
#